data_AF-A0A352X2Y8-F1
#
_entry.id   AF-A0A352X2Y8-F1
#
_cell.length_a   1.000
_cell.length_b   1.000
_cell.length_c   1.000
_cell.angle_alpha   90.00
_cell.angle_beta   90.00
_cell.angle_gamma   90.00
#
_symmetry.space_group_name_H-M   'P 1'
#
loop_
_entity.id
_entity.type
_entity.pdbx_description
1 polymer ?
#
loop_
_entity_poly.entity_id
_entity_poly.type
_entity_poly.pdbx_seq_one_letter_code
_entity_poly.pdbx_strand_id
1 'polypeptide(L)'
;MSKAFSVHPRYIQEVNLAWRHKSDGRDRELAEKLGLSLDTVDFFLKGQLVNGLNFVEICQTLDLEWRIIAGLEPHKTQISLPVVGVSEEEGTSHSKLDSKSSTVDHTLNGLVAALCEMLSRLTRKAGNLLRADRTSIFLLDRDRQELGSLIAEDGKGGSLTIDMPADRGIASLAATSLKSINIPFDVYDDPRSDMAKIVDNRTGYRTYTILAWPLLNEKKDLVAVAQFINKLKPNYNAKDILFMRIDPFGFTPEDEALFTKFVPSIIQILERCQFCYQLAQKLRENGVIHSGGSVFPEAELIAQLKRQEQHLRKSLERI
;
A
#
# COMPACT_ATOMS: atom_id res chain seq x y z
N MET A 1 -11.96 8.53 4.98
CA MET A 1 -12.91 8.50 3.85
C MET A 1 -12.16 7.89 2.67
N SER A 2 -12.65 6.79 2.07
CA SER A 2 -12.05 6.27 0.82
C SER A 2 -12.18 7.36 -0.25
N LYS A 3 -11.06 7.70 -0.89
CA LYS A 3 -11.06 8.68 -1.98
C LYS A 3 -11.99 8.14 -3.08
N ALA A 4 -13.02 8.91 -3.42
CA ALA A 4 -13.89 8.60 -4.54
C ALA A 4 -13.27 9.20 -5.79
N PHE A 5 -13.19 8.42 -6.86
CA PHE A 5 -12.70 8.87 -8.16
C PHE A 5 -13.84 8.81 -9.16
N SER A 6 -13.81 9.72 -10.11
CA SER A 6 -14.73 9.77 -11.25
C SER A 6 -13.93 9.71 -12.53
N VAL A 7 -14.46 9.07 -13.56
CA VAL A 7 -13.83 9.07 -14.87
C VAL A 7 -13.86 10.51 -15.38
N HIS A 8 -12.69 11.06 -15.69
CA HIS A 8 -12.59 12.41 -16.20
C HIS A 8 -13.35 12.49 -17.53
N PRO A 9 -14.18 13.54 -17.77
CA PRO A 9 -15.11 13.59 -18.90
C PRO A 9 -14.50 13.27 -20.27
N ARG A 10 -13.22 13.63 -20.47
CA ARG A 10 -12.45 13.34 -21.69
C ARG A 10 -12.28 11.85 -21.99
N TYR A 11 -12.26 10.98 -20.98
CA TYR A 11 -11.99 9.55 -21.12
C TYR A 11 -13.27 8.69 -21.03
N ILE A 12 -14.44 9.29 -20.80
CA ILE A 12 -15.72 8.56 -20.69
C ILE A 12 -16.00 7.73 -21.95
N GLN A 13 -15.76 8.26 -23.15
CA GLN A 13 -16.01 7.52 -24.39
C GLN A 13 -15.05 6.33 -24.57
N GLU A 14 -13.78 6.52 -24.23
CA GLU A 14 -12.75 5.47 -24.30
C GLU A 14 -13.04 4.34 -23.31
N VAL A 15 -13.40 4.69 -22.08
CA VAL A 15 -13.80 3.75 -21.04
C VAL A 15 -15.04 2.94 -21.45
N ASN A 16 -16.06 3.59 -22.02
CA ASN A 16 -17.26 2.89 -22.50
C ASN A 16 -16.95 1.91 -23.64
N LEU A 17 -16.02 2.25 -24.52
CA LEU A 17 -15.62 1.39 -25.63
C LEU A 17 -14.80 0.19 -25.15
N ALA A 18 -13.85 0.42 -24.24
CA ALA A 18 -13.08 -0.64 -23.59
C ALA A 18 -13.98 -1.61 -22.80
N TRP A 19 -14.97 -1.06 -22.07
CA TRP A 19 -15.94 -1.86 -21.33
C TRP A 19 -16.77 -2.75 -22.26
N ARG A 20 -17.36 -2.20 -23.33
CA ARG A 20 -18.13 -2.97 -24.30
C ARG A 20 -17.31 -4.06 -25.00
N HIS A 21 -16.05 -3.76 -25.33
CA HIS A 21 -15.16 -4.73 -25.96
C HIS A 21 -14.83 -5.89 -25.03
N LYS A 22 -14.70 -5.63 -23.72
CA LYS A 22 -14.33 -6.63 -22.72
C LYS A 22 -15.52 -7.38 -22.15
N SER A 23 -16.70 -6.76 -22.11
CA SER A 23 -17.94 -7.44 -21.69
C SER A 23 -18.56 -8.28 -22.80
N ASP A 24 -18.23 -8.01 -24.08
CA ASP A 24 -18.78 -8.72 -25.24
C ASP A 24 -20.32 -8.80 -25.19
N GLY A 25 -20.96 -7.71 -24.74
CA GLY A 25 -22.41 -7.60 -24.56
C GLY A 25 -22.98 -8.24 -23.28
N ARG A 26 -22.14 -8.81 -22.40
CA ARG A 26 -22.52 -9.45 -21.13
C ARG A 26 -22.03 -8.64 -19.92
N ASP A 27 -22.47 -7.38 -19.84
CA ASP A 27 -22.06 -6.43 -18.79
C ASP A 27 -22.31 -6.96 -17.36
N ARG A 28 -23.39 -7.74 -17.18
CA ARG A 28 -23.75 -8.32 -15.88
C ARG A 28 -22.79 -9.41 -15.41
N GLU A 29 -22.33 -10.27 -16.32
CA GLU A 29 -21.37 -11.33 -15.98
C GLU A 29 -19.99 -10.73 -15.63
N LEU A 30 -19.59 -9.67 -16.34
CA LEU A 30 -18.36 -8.96 -16.04
C LEU A 30 -18.44 -8.22 -14.69
N ALA A 31 -19.58 -7.59 -14.38
CA ALA A 31 -19.81 -6.95 -13.09
C ALA A 31 -19.82 -7.96 -11.93
N GLU A 32 -20.48 -9.11 -12.10
CA GLU A 32 -20.52 -10.18 -11.09
C GLU A 32 -19.13 -10.81 -10.88
N LYS A 33 -18.33 -10.97 -11.94
CA LYS A 33 -16.94 -11.44 -11.84
C LYS A 33 -16.05 -10.49 -11.03
N LEU A 34 -16.35 -9.19 -11.06
CA LEU A 34 -15.65 -8.16 -10.29
C LEU A 34 -16.24 -7.97 -8.89
N GLY A 35 -17.32 -8.67 -8.54
CA GLY A 35 -18.01 -8.47 -7.26
C GLY A 35 -18.64 -7.07 -7.12
N LEU A 36 -18.94 -6.40 -8.24
CA LEU A 36 -19.46 -5.03 -8.27
C LEU A 36 -20.97 -5.00 -8.50
N SER A 37 -21.66 -4.01 -7.92
CA SER A 37 -23.06 -3.76 -8.28
C SER A 37 -23.16 -3.14 -9.67
N LEU A 38 -24.24 -3.44 -10.40
CA LEU A 38 -24.52 -2.84 -11.71
C LEU A 38 -24.60 -1.30 -11.63
N ASP A 39 -25.08 -0.77 -10.51
CA ASP A 39 -25.13 0.69 -10.27
C ASP A 39 -23.72 1.29 -10.18
N THR A 40 -22.77 0.57 -9.56
CA THR A 40 -21.37 1.02 -9.46
C THR A 40 -20.72 1.09 -10.84
N VAL A 41 -21.02 0.11 -11.70
CA VAL A 41 -20.55 0.07 -13.09
C VAL A 41 -21.19 1.21 -13.88
N ASP A 42 -22.50 1.42 -13.76
CA ASP A 42 -23.20 2.52 -14.44
C ASP A 42 -22.66 3.89 -14.01
N PHE A 43 -22.40 4.08 -12.71
CA PHE A 43 -21.76 5.29 -12.19
C PHE A 43 -20.36 5.49 -12.75
N PHE A 44 -19.56 4.43 -12.87
CA PHE A 44 -18.23 4.49 -13.47
C PHE A 44 -18.30 4.90 -14.96
N LEU A 45 -19.16 4.25 -15.74
CA LEU A 45 -19.34 4.49 -17.17
C LEU A 45 -19.91 5.87 -17.50
N LYS A 46 -20.65 6.48 -16.56
CA LYS A 46 -21.16 7.86 -16.65
C LYS A 46 -20.21 8.92 -16.11
N GLY A 47 -19.04 8.53 -15.58
CA GLY A 47 -18.09 9.44 -14.95
C GLY A 47 -18.58 10.04 -13.64
N GLN A 48 -19.45 9.33 -12.93
CA GLN A 48 -19.88 9.68 -11.57
C GLN A 48 -18.89 9.15 -10.54
N LEU A 49 -19.01 9.63 -9.30
CA LEU A 49 -18.10 9.25 -8.22
C LEU A 49 -18.28 7.79 -7.84
N VAL A 50 -17.20 7.03 -7.95
CA VAL A 50 -17.13 5.62 -7.59
C VAL A 50 -16.03 5.45 -6.54
N ASN A 51 -16.21 4.48 -5.64
CA ASN A 51 -15.20 4.14 -4.64
C ASN A 51 -13.86 3.87 -5.33
N GLY A 52 -12.77 4.45 -4.82
CA GLY A 52 -11.47 4.37 -5.49
C GLY A 52 -10.91 2.96 -5.70
N LEU A 53 -11.27 1.99 -4.84
CA LEU A 53 -10.89 0.59 -5.06
C LEU A 53 -11.64 0.02 -6.27
N ASN A 54 -12.97 0.18 -6.30
CA ASN A 54 -13.79 -0.23 -7.44
C ASN A 54 -13.34 0.48 -8.72
N PHE A 55 -12.96 1.76 -8.63
CA PHE A 55 -12.45 2.52 -9.76
C PHE A 55 -11.14 1.94 -10.32
N VAL A 56 -10.17 1.65 -9.46
CA VAL A 56 -8.89 1.04 -9.84
C VAL A 56 -9.10 -0.35 -10.40
N GLU A 57 -9.96 -1.16 -9.78
CA GLU A 57 -10.24 -2.55 -10.18
C GLU A 57 -10.96 -2.62 -11.53
N ILE A 58 -11.91 -1.70 -11.78
CA ILE A 58 -12.52 -1.57 -13.11
C ILE A 58 -11.47 -1.15 -14.13
N CYS A 59 -10.65 -0.12 -13.85
CA CYS A 59 -9.61 0.33 -14.77
C CYS A 59 -8.59 -0.78 -15.09
N GLN A 60 -8.10 -1.51 -14.08
CA GLN A 60 -7.20 -2.66 -14.29
C GLN A 60 -7.87 -3.76 -15.12
N THR A 61 -9.15 -4.04 -14.85
CA THR A 61 -9.90 -5.00 -15.65
C THR A 61 -10.10 -4.52 -17.06
N LEU A 62 -10.12 -3.22 -17.34
CA LEU A 62 -10.20 -2.69 -18.71
C LEU A 62 -8.83 -2.49 -19.37
N ASP A 63 -7.73 -2.87 -18.71
CA ASP A 63 -6.36 -2.58 -19.13
C ASP A 63 -6.09 -1.06 -19.31
N LEU A 64 -6.72 -0.25 -18.46
CA LEU A 64 -6.61 1.21 -18.44
C LEU A 64 -5.82 1.72 -17.21
N GLU A 65 -5.03 2.75 -17.43
CA GLU A 65 -4.26 3.46 -16.39
C GLU A 65 -5.18 4.35 -15.54
N TRP A 66 -5.56 3.89 -14.34
CA TRP A 66 -6.57 4.57 -13.49
C TRP A 66 -6.23 6.04 -13.17
N ARG A 67 -4.95 6.42 -13.07
CA ARG A 67 -4.54 7.81 -12.80
C ARG A 67 -4.82 8.73 -13.98
N ILE A 68 -4.65 8.22 -15.20
CA ILE A 68 -4.97 8.95 -16.43
C ILE A 68 -6.49 9.09 -16.54
N ILE A 69 -7.22 7.99 -16.33
CA ILE A 69 -8.69 7.98 -16.40
C ILE A 69 -9.32 8.88 -15.34
N ALA A 70 -8.72 9.00 -14.16
CA ALA A 70 -9.14 9.94 -13.10
C ALA A 70 -8.68 11.39 -13.34
N GLY A 71 -7.92 11.67 -14.40
CA GLY A 71 -7.42 13.02 -14.73
C GLY A 71 -6.33 13.54 -13.78
N LEU A 72 -5.52 12.64 -13.20
CA LEU A 72 -4.50 12.96 -12.19
C LEU A 72 -3.07 13.12 -12.75
N GLU A 73 -2.89 13.22 -14.07
CA GLU A 73 -1.61 13.51 -14.72
C GLU A 73 -1.30 15.03 -14.71
N PRO A 74 -0.05 15.45 -14.44
CA PRO A 74 0.40 16.82 -14.70
C PRO A 74 0.56 17.04 -16.21
N HIS A 75 -0.04 18.11 -16.73
CA HIS A 75 -0.05 18.51 -18.14
C HIS A 75 1.26 18.24 -18.90
N LYS A 76 1.24 17.30 -19.85
CA LYS A 76 1.87 17.53 -21.15
C LYS A 76 0.81 18.01 -22.12
N THR A 77 0.74 19.32 -22.28
CA THR A 77 -0.04 19.99 -23.32
C THR A 77 0.45 19.50 -24.68
N GLN A 78 -0.34 18.69 -25.38
CA GLN A 78 -0.17 18.51 -26.82
C GLN A 78 -1.30 19.25 -27.53
N ILE A 79 -0.88 20.31 -28.19
CA ILE A 79 -1.61 21.09 -29.18
C ILE A 79 -2.03 20.18 -30.33
N SER A 80 -3.22 20.43 -30.84
CA SER A 80 -3.94 19.66 -31.84
C SER A 80 -3.47 19.93 -33.28
N LEU A 81 -3.80 18.97 -34.16
CA LEU A 81 -4.07 19.05 -35.63
C LEU A 81 -2.92 18.61 -36.58
N PRO A 82 -3.21 18.18 -37.84
CA PRO A 82 -3.94 16.96 -38.23
C PRO A 82 -3.35 16.24 -39.50
N VAL A 83 -3.98 15.14 -39.92
CA VAL A 83 -4.01 14.56 -41.30
C VAL A 83 -2.82 13.70 -41.81
N VAL A 84 -3.14 12.40 -42.00
CA VAL A 84 -2.92 11.49 -43.15
C VAL A 84 -1.57 11.51 -43.91
N GLY A 85 -0.97 10.31 -44.05
CA GLY A 85 -0.37 9.88 -45.31
C GLY A 85 1.03 9.23 -45.23
N VAL A 86 1.04 7.89 -45.33
CA VAL A 86 1.98 6.99 -46.05
C VAL A 86 3.49 7.34 -46.12
N SER A 87 4.31 6.33 -45.80
CA SER A 87 5.48 5.80 -46.57
C SER A 87 6.76 5.67 -45.74
N GLU A 88 7.39 4.51 -45.92
CA GLU A 88 8.71 4.09 -45.47
C GLU A 88 9.83 5.00 -46.02
N GLU A 89 10.89 5.24 -45.25
CA GLU A 89 12.30 4.94 -45.60
C GLU A 89 13.30 5.52 -44.58
N GLU A 90 14.49 4.95 -44.65
CA GLU A 90 15.62 4.93 -43.71
C GLU A 90 16.24 6.30 -43.37
N GLY A 91 16.94 6.35 -42.23
CA GLY A 91 17.79 7.50 -41.91
C GLY A 91 18.38 7.48 -40.50
N THR A 92 19.51 6.82 -40.33
CA THR A 92 20.38 6.86 -39.16
C THR A 92 20.75 8.31 -38.77
N SER A 93 20.53 8.71 -37.51
CA SER A 93 21.56 9.23 -36.58
C SER A 93 21.02 10.16 -35.47
N HIS A 94 21.50 9.89 -34.26
CA HIS A 94 21.63 10.79 -33.09
C HIS A 94 20.38 11.19 -32.26
N SER A 95 20.13 10.42 -31.20
CA SER A 95 20.02 10.97 -29.84
C SER A 95 20.43 9.94 -28.77
N LYS A 96 21.74 9.89 -28.47
CA LYS A 96 22.28 9.26 -27.25
C LYS A 96 21.92 10.16 -26.06
N LEU A 97 20.70 10.11 -25.55
CA LEU A 97 20.36 10.73 -24.27
C LEU A 97 19.05 10.19 -23.68
N ASP A 98 18.97 8.89 -23.37
CA ASP A 98 17.83 8.36 -22.58
C ASP A 98 18.11 7.06 -21.78
N SER A 99 19.36 6.56 -21.75
CA SER A 99 19.65 5.25 -21.13
C SER A 99 20.17 5.29 -19.68
N LYS A 100 20.35 6.47 -19.06
CA LYS A 100 20.96 6.58 -17.72
C LYS A 100 19.97 6.59 -16.54
N SER A 101 18.74 7.07 -16.71
CA SER A 101 17.75 7.07 -15.61
C SER A 101 17.30 5.65 -15.24
N SER A 102 17.25 4.73 -16.21
CA SER A 102 16.59 3.43 -16.04
C SER A 102 17.29 2.46 -15.08
N THR A 103 18.62 2.53 -14.92
CA THR A 103 19.36 1.53 -14.12
C THR A 103 19.29 1.80 -12.61
N VAL A 104 19.35 3.07 -12.21
CA VAL A 104 19.21 3.49 -10.81
C VAL A 104 17.78 3.24 -10.34
N ASP A 105 16.79 3.67 -11.13
CA ASP A 105 15.38 3.47 -10.82
C ASP A 105 15.02 1.97 -10.74
N HIS A 106 15.53 1.15 -11.65
CA HIS A 106 15.32 -0.30 -11.61
C HIS A 106 15.96 -0.97 -10.37
N THR A 107 17.19 -0.60 -10.03
CA THR A 107 17.88 -1.14 -8.83
C THR A 107 17.17 -0.72 -7.55
N LEU A 108 16.70 0.52 -7.50
CA LEU A 108 15.94 1.04 -6.38
C LEU A 108 14.59 0.33 -6.21
N ASN A 109 13.85 0.15 -7.30
CA ASN A 109 12.58 -0.56 -7.28
C ASN A 109 12.74 -2.00 -6.81
N GLY A 110 13.81 -2.68 -7.23
CA GLY A 110 14.16 -4.02 -6.74
C GLY A 110 14.45 -4.06 -5.23
N LEU A 111 15.18 -3.07 -4.72
CA LEU A 111 15.48 -2.94 -3.30
C LEU A 111 14.23 -2.64 -2.46
N VAL A 112 13.39 -1.71 -2.92
CA VAL A 112 12.12 -1.37 -2.26
C VAL A 112 11.19 -2.59 -2.24
N ALA A 113 11.08 -3.32 -3.36
CA ALA A 113 10.27 -4.54 -3.44
C ALA A 113 10.76 -5.62 -2.45
N ALA A 114 12.06 -5.88 -2.38
CA ALA A 114 12.64 -6.84 -1.45
C ALA A 114 12.41 -6.45 0.03
N LEU A 115 12.49 -5.16 0.33
CA LEU A 115 12.23 -4.62 1.67
C LEU A 115 10.75 -4.71 2.06
N CYS A 116 9.83 -4.41 1.14
CA CYS A 116 8.40 -4.62 1.35
C CYS A 116 8.07 -6.10 1.58
N GLU A 117 8.70 -7.01 0.84
CA GLU A 117 8.55 -8.45 1.05
C GLU A 117 9.05 -8.89 2.44
N MET A 118 10.19 -8.36 2.88
CA MET A 118 10.71 -8.59 4.23
C MET A 118 9.73 -8.15 5.31
N LEU A 119 9.22 -6.93 5.19
CA LEU A 119 8.28 -6.41 6.16
C LEU A 119 6.97 -7.21 6.14
N SER A 120 6.48 -7.65 4.98
CA SER A 120 5.32 -8.54 4.87
C SER A 120 5.54 -9.85 5.62
N ARG A 121 6.69 -10.51 5.42
CA ARG A 121 7.03 -11.77 6.09
C ARG A 121 7.12 -11.60 7.61
N LEU A 122 7.71 -10.51 8.09
CA LEU A 122 7.78 -10.22 9.52
C LEU A 122 6.41 -9.89 10.12
N THR A 123 5.60 -9.11 9.41
CA THR A 123 4.23 -8.78 9.82
C THR A 123 3.41 -10.04 9.99
N ARG A 124 3.49 -10.97 9.03
CA ARG A 124 2.87 -12.29 9.11
C ARG A 124 3.37 -13.11 10.29
N LYS A 125 4.68 -13.16 10.50
CA LYS A 125 5.29 -13.89 11.60
C LYS A 125 4.82 -13.34 12.96
N ALA A 126 4.73 -12.02 13.09
CA ALA A 126 4.22 -11.35 14.28
C ALA A 126 2.72 -11.66 14.48
N GLY A 127 1.91 -11.57 13.43
CA GLY A 127 0.48 -11.91 13.47
C GLY A 127 0.23 -13.35 13.91
N ASN A 128 0.96 -14.30 13.32
CA ASN A 128 0.88 -15.72 13.68
C ASN A 128 1.30 -15.98 15.12
N LEU A 129 2.39 -15.35 15.57
CA LEU A 129 2.88 -15.48 16.95
C LEU A 129 1.83 -14.99 17.95
N LEU A 130 1.20 -13.86 17.66
CA LEU A 130 0.16 -13.27 18.49
C LEU A 130 -1.23 -13.87 18.22
N ARG A 131 -1.35 -14.85 17.32
CA ARG A 131 -2.64 -15.43 16.90
C ARG A 131 -3.67 -14.36 16.52
N ALA A 132 -3.25 -13.33 15.79
CA ALA A 132 -4.15 -12.33 15.23
C ALA A 132 -4.72 -12.81 13.89
N ASP A 133 -6.00 -12.56 13.62
CA ASP A 133 -6.60 -12.86 12.31
C ASP A 133 -6.07 -11.93 11.22
N ARG A 134 -5.85 -10.65 11.56
CA ARG A 134 -5.24 -9.66 10.68
C ARG A 134 -4.18 -8.86 11.40
N THR A 135 -3.11 -8.54 10.67
CA THR A 135 -2.02 -7.70 11.17
C THR A 135 -1.70 -6.63 10.14
N SER A 136 -1.44 -5.41 10.61
CA SER A 136 -1.12 -4.27 9.75
C SER A 136 -0.01 -3.44 10.36
N ILE A 137 0.84 -2.85 9.52
CA ILE A 137 1.85 -1.85 9.94
C ILE A 137 1.56 -0.54 9.21
N PHE A 138 1.26 0.49 10.00
CA PHE A 138 1.02 1.85 9.54
C PHE A 138 2.28 2.68 9.69
N LEU A 139 2.74 3.29 8.61
CA LEU A 139 3.82 4.28 8.63
C LEU A 139 3.24 5.67 8.78
N LEU A 140 3.87 6.48 9.63
CA LEU A 140 3.52 7.88 9.75
C LEU A 140 4.27 8.69 8.69
N ASP A 141 3.52 9.32 7.79
CA ASP A 141 4.02 10.40 6.96
C ASP A 141 4.04 11.68 7.80
N ARG A 142 5.23 12.10 8.24
CA ARG A 142 5.40 13.30 9.08
C ARG A 142 5.12 14.60 8.31
N ASP A 143 5.34 14.62 7.00
CA ASP A 143 5.15 15.79 6.15
C ASP A 143 3.66 16.03 5.88
N ARG A 144 2.90 14.94 5.69
CA ARG A 144 1.46 15.00 5.41
C ARG A 144 0.58 14.81 6.64
N GLN A 145 1.16 14.45 7.80
CA GLN A 145 0.41 14.07 9.00
C GLN A 145 -0.64 12.98 8.67
N GLU A 146 -0.27 11.96 7.90
CA GLU A 146 -1.13 10.86 7.45
C GLU A 146 -0.53 9.50 7.86
N LEU A 147 -1.36 8.51 8.23
CA LEU A 147 -0.93 7.15 8.54
C LEU A 147 -1.18 6.30 7.29
N GLY A 148 -0.16 6.14 6.45
CA GLY A 148 -0.23 5.22 5.32
C GLY A 148 -0.02 3.78 5.81
N SER A 149 -0.94 2.86 5.55
CA SER A 149 -0.67 1.43 5.75
C SER A 149 0.34 0.98 4.70
N LEU A 150 1.55 0.57 5.10
CA LEU A 150 2.48 -0.04 4.15
C LEU A 150 2.02 -1.45 3.78
N ILE A 151 1.47 -2.19 4.75
CA ILE A 151 1.16 -3.62 4.63
C ILE A 151 -0.03 -3.94 5.54
N ALA A 152 -1.14 -4.41 4.97
CA ALA A 152 -2.20 -5.09 5.73
C ALA A 152 -2.34 -6.51 5.20
N GLU A 153 -2.21 -7.50 6.08
CA GLU A 153 -2.40 -8.90 5.74
C GLU A 153 -3.85 -9.31 5.99
N ASP A 154 -4.48 -9.90 4.98
CA ASP A 154 -5.88 -10.35 5.02
C ASP A 154 -6.08 -11.78 5.58
N GLY A 155 -5.01 -12.42 6.06
CA GLY A 155 -5.00 -13.81 6.52
C GLY A 155 -5.02 -14.85 5.40
N LYS A 156 -5.03 -14.44 4.13
CA LYS A 156 -5.01 -15.31 2.93
C LYS A 156 -3.80 -15.06 2.02
N GLY A 157 -2.88 -14.19 2.43
CA GLY A 157 -1.66 -13.88 1.68
C GLY A 157 -1.80 -12.70 0.71
N GLY A 158 -2.89 -11.93 0.79
CA GLY A 158 -3.03 -10.65 0.09
C GLY A 158 -2.49 -9.48 0.92
N SER A 159 -1.80 -8.54 0.27
CA SER A 159 -1.45 -7.24 0.86
C SER A 159 -2.51 -6.21 0.48
N LEU A 160 -3.39 -5.85 1.41
CA LEU A 160 -4.35 -4.76 1.22
C LEU A 160 -3.68 -3.46 1.70
N THR A 161 -3.53 -2.47 0.83
CA THR A 161 -3.09 -1.14 1.27
C THR A 161 -4.31 -0.39 1.81
N ILE A 162 -4.40 -0.25 3.14
CA ILE A 162 -5.50 0.50 3.77
C ILE A 162 -5.03 1.92 4.09
N ASP A 163 -5.43 2.89 3.26
CA ASP A 163 -5.22 4.31 3.59
C ASP A 163 -6.17 4.71 4.73
N MET A 164 -5.60 4.98 5.92
CA MET A 164 -6.35 5.47 7.07
C MET A 164 -5.88 6.90 7.41
N PRO A 165 -6.80 7.87 7.54
CA PRO A 165 -6.44 9.21 8.01
C PRO A 165 -5.68 9.13 9.35
N ALA A 166 -4.55 9.84 9.52
CA ALA A 166 -3.79 9.79 10.78
C ALA A 166 -4.53 10.42 11.96
N ASP A 167 -5.64 11.12 11.73
CA ASP A 167 -6.32 11.92 12.75
C ASP A 167 -7.32 11.11 13.57
N ARG A 168 -7.69 9.88 13.16
CA ARG A 168 -8.77 9.12 13.81
C ARG A 168 -8.54 7.62 13.87
N GLY A 169 -9.06 7.03 14.94
CA GLY A 169 -9.05 5.59 15.17
C GLY A 169 -7.96 5.14 16.15
N ILE A 170 -7.96 3.85 16.46
CA ILE A 170 -7.16 3.29 17.56
C ILE A 170 -5.66 3.29 17.22
N ALA A 171 -5.29 3.07 15.97
CA ALA A 171 -3.90 3.18 15.52
C ALA A 171 -3.36 4.62 15.64
N SER A 172 -4.17 5.62 15.27
CA SER A 172 -3.86 7.04 15.47
C SER A 172 -3.71 7.40 16.95
N LEU A 173 -4.58 6.87 17.82
CA LEU A 173 -4.47 7.08 19.26
C LEU A 173 -3.16 6.49 19.82
N ALA A 174 -2.76 5.31 19.37
CA ALA A 174 -1.46 4.72 19.75
C ALA A 174 -0.28 5.57 19.23
N ALA A 175 -0.36 6.09 18.01
CA ALA A 175 0.64 6.98 17.44
C ALA A 175 0.81 8.28 18.24
N THR A 176 -0.29 8.93 18.62
CA THR A 176 -0.28 10.22 19.32
C THR A 176 0.08 10.08 20.79
N SER A 177 -0.41 9.04 21.46
CA SER A 177 -0.12 8.80 22.88
C SER A 177 1.24 8.15 23.14
N LEU A 178 1.86 7.58 22.10
CA LEU A 178 3.08 6.75 22.19
C LEU A 178 2.96 5.60 23.20
N LYS A 179 1.73 5.12 23.43
CA LYS A 179 1.41 4.00 24.32
C LYS A 179 0.68 2.90 23.54
N SER A 180 0.88 1.66 23.97
CA SER A 180 0.08 0.54 23.47
C SER A 180 -1.39 0.73 23.88
N ILE A 181 -2.29 0.43 22.95
CA ILE A 181 -3.73 0.47 23.17
C ILE A 181 -4.27 -0.94 22.91
N ASN A 182 -4.70 -1.59 23.97
CA ASN A 182 -5.31 -2.92 23.94
C ASN A 182 -6.80 -2.78 24.24
N ILE A 183 -7.65 -3.18 23.30
CA ILE A 183 -9.11 -3.14 23.42
C ILE A 183 -9.61 -4.58 23.42
N PRO A 184 -10.13 -5.06 24.57
CA PRO A 184 -10.66 -6.41 24.69
C PRO A 184 -11.99 -6.55 23.95
N PHE A 185 -12.57 -7.74 24.03
CA PHE A 185 -13.88 -8.00 23.44
C PHE A 185 -14.98 -7.25 24.23
N ASP A 186 -15.92 -6.54 23.61
CA ASP A 186 -16.06 -6.24 22.18
C ASP A 186 -15.59 -4.82 21.87
N VAL A 187 -14.75 -4.66 20.83
CA VAL A 187 -14.31 -3.34 20.34
C VAL A 187 -15.48 -2.40 20.08
N TYR A 188 -16.63 -2.88 19.60
CA TYR A 188 -17.76 -1.98 19.29
C TYR A 188 -18.37 -1.29 20.52
N ASP A 189 -18.13 -1.83 21.71
CA ASP A 189 -18.56 -1.23 22.98
C ASP A 189 -17.58 -0.15 23.47
N ASP A 190 -16.37 -0.08 22.90
CA ASP A 190 -15.40 0.96 23.21
C ASP A 190 -15.79 2.29 22.54
N PRO A 191 -15.78 3.43 23.26
CA PRO A 191 -16.12 4.73 22.69
C PRO A 191 -15.17 5.20 21.58
N ARG A 192 -14.00 4.57 21.44
CA ARG A 192 -12.98 4.89 20.41
C ARG A 192 -13.17 4.08 19.13
N SER A 193 -14.23 3.28 19.03
CA SER A 193 -14.44 2.29 17.96
C SER A 193 -15.09 2.81 16.68
N ASP A 194 -15.48 4.08 16.62
CA ASP A 194 -16.21 4.64 15.47
C ASP A 194 -15.52 4.38 14.12
N MET A 195 -14.20 4.55 14.07
CA MET A 195 -13.45 4.25 12.83
C MET A 195 -13.43 2.76 12.50
N ALA A 196 -13.35 1.88 13.50
CA ALA A 196 -13.42 0.44 13.27
C ALA A 196 -14.79 0.07 12.67
N LYS A 197 -15.89 0.61 13.23
CA LYS A 197 -17.25 0.43 12.71
C LYS A 197 -17.40 0.88 11.25
N ILE A 198 -16.84 2.03 10.90
CA ILE A 198 -16.88 2.57 9.53
C ILE A 198 -16.09 1.66 8.56
N VAL A 199 -14.88 1.24 8.95
CA VAL A 199 -14.03 0.38 8.11
C VAL A 199 -14.66 -1.00 7.95
N ASP A 200 -15.18 -1.58 9.02
CA ASP A 200 -15.87 -2.87 9.04
C ASP A 200 -17.10 -2.84 8.12
N ASN A 201 -17.95 -1.82 8.22
CA ASN A 201 -19.10 -1.65 7.32
C ASN A 201 -18.68 -1.53 5.85
N ARG A 202 -17.60 -0.81 5.56
CA ARG A 202 -17.08 -0.65 4.20
C ARG A 202 -16.46 -1.93 3.63
N THR A 203 -15.83 -2.74 4.47
CA THR A 203 -15.04 -3.92 4.04
C THR A 203 -15.78 -5.25 4.20
N GLY A 204 -16.93 -5.26 4.88
CA GLY A 204 -17.63 -6.48 5.27
C GLY A 204 -16.88 -7.30 6.33
N TYR A 205 -15.84 -6.74 6.93
CA TYR A 205 -15.10 -7.37 8.03
C TYR A 205 -15.70 -6.97 9.37
N ARG A 206 -15.40 -7.73 10.44
CA ARG A 206 -15.81 -7.37 11.80
C ARG A 206 -14.63 -7.47 12.77
N THR A 207 -14.37 -6.37 13.45
CA THR A 207 -13.29 -6.19 14.40
C THR A 207 -13.81 -6.30 15.82
N TYR A 208 -13.49 -7.40 16.49
CA TYR A 208 -13.94 -7.74 17.86
C TYR A 208 -12.91 -7.40 18.93
N THR A 209 -11.61 -7.53 18.64
CA THR A 209 -10.51 -7.20 19.57
C THR A 209 -9.38 -6.50 18.80
N ILE A 210 -8.69 -5.56 19.44
CA ILE A 210 -7.58 -4.80 18.83
C ILE A 210 -6.41 -4.67 19.80
N LEU A 211 -5.20 -4.86 19.31
CA LEU A 211 -3.96 -4.38 19.94
C LEU A 211 -3.24 -3.44 18.96
N ALA A 212 -3.09 -2.17 19.32
CA ALA A 212 -2.30 -1.20 18.58
C ALA A 212 -1.04 -0.84 19.35
N TRP A 213 0.11 -0.90 18.69
CA TRP A 213 1.43 -0.79 19.30
C TRP A 213 2.32 0.22 18.57
N PRO A 214 2.73 1.32 19.21
CA PRO A 214 3.65 2.29 18.62
C PRO A 214 5.07 1.72 18.56
N LEU A 215 5.69 1.81 17.40
CA LEU A 215 7.08 1.39 17.15
C LEU A 215 7.97 2.63 17.21
N LEU A 216 8.78 2.72 18.26
CA LEU A 216 9.66 3.85 18.54
C LEU A 216 11.11 3.47 18.30
N ASN A 217 11.89 4.34 17.64
CA ASN A 217 13.33 4.13 17.52
C ASN A 217 14.07 4.44 18.83
N GLU A 218 15.41 4.32 18.81
CA GLU A 218 16.27 4.60 19.98
C GLU A 218 16.15 6.04 20.51
N LYS A 219 15.80 6.99 19.64
CA LYS A 219 15.58 8.41 20.00
C LYS A 219 14.17 8.66 20.54
N LYS A 220 13.35 7.60 20.68
CA LYS A 220 11.92 7.65 21.04
C LYS A 220 11.05 8.38 20.01
N ASP A 221 11.54 8.49 18.79
CA ASP A 221 10.76 8.97 17.65
C ASP A 221 9.83 7.85 17.17
N LEU A 222 8.56 8.19 16.94
CA LEU A 222 7.61 7.27 16.31
C LEU A 222 8.05 6.99 14.86
N VAL A 223 8.18 5.71 14.55
CA VAL A 223 8.49 5.18 13.21
C VAL A 223 7.22 4.65 12.54
N ALA A 224 6.42 3.87 13.28
CA ALA A 224 5.24 3.19 12.77
C ALA A 224 4.29 2.79 13.89
N VAL A 225 3.11 2.28 13.55
CA VAL A 225 2.18 1.60 14.47
C VAL A 225 1.88 0.21 13.93
N ALA A 226 2.15 -0.83 14.71
CA ALA A 226 1.67 -2.17 14.44
C ALA A 226 0.27 -2.34 15.01
N GLN A 227 -0.65 -2.91 14.24
CA GLN A 227 -2.01 -3.22 14.68
C GLN A 227 -2.32 -4.69 14.46
N PHE A 228 -2.81 -5.34 15.50
CA PHE A 228 -3.29 -6.70 15.50
C PHE A 228 -4.80 -6.67 15.73
N ILE A 229 -5.54 -7.36 14.88
CA ILE A 229 -6.99 -7.39 14.93
C ILE A 229 -7.42 -8.83 15.12
N ASN A 230 -8.40 -9.02 16.01
CA ASN A 230 -9.07 -10.30 16.26
C ASN A 230 -8.10 -11.38 16.76
N LYS A 231 -7.86 -11.39 18.07
CA LYS A 231 -7.23 -12.54 18.73
C LYS A 231 -8.04 -13.80 18.44
N LEU A 232 -7.39 -14.82 17.91
CA LEU A 232 -7.95 -16.14 17.62
C LEU A 232 -7.64 -17.10 18.76
N LYS A 233 -8.53 -18.04 19.07
CA LYS A 233 -8.31 -19.15 20.05
C LYS A 233 -7.10 -20.02 19.67
N PRO A 234 -6.54 -20.85 20.56
CA PRO A 234 -5.36 -21.66 20.21
C PRO A 234 -5.72 -22.80 19.26
N ASN A 235 -6.90 -23.40 19.45
CA ASN A 235 -7.36 -24.60 18.77
C ASN A 235 -8.69 -24.36 18.01
N TYR A 236 -8.80 -23.23 17.29
CA TYR A 236 -10.00 -22.97 16.48
C TYR A 236 -9.99 -23.80 15.19
N ASN A 237 -11.17 -24.09 14.66
CA ASN A 237 -11.31 -24.66 13.33
C ASN A 237 -11.34 -23.53 12.29
N ALA A 238 -10.42 -23.56 11.33
CA ALA A 238 -10.30 -22.53 10.30
C ALA A 238 -11.53 -22.42 9.38
N LYS A 239 -12.40 -23.44 9.35
CA LYS A 239 -13.66 -23.43 8.60
C LYS A 239 -14.82 -22.75 9.34
N ASP A 240 -14.66 -22.48 10.62
CA ASP A 240 -15.71 -21.83 11.41
C ASP A 240 -15.82 -20.35 11.02
N ILE A 241 -17.01 -19.79 11.22
CA ILE A 241 -17.23 -18.35 11.09
C ILE A 241 -16.30 -17.59 12.05
N LEU A 242 -15.86 -16.40 11.63
CA LEU A 242 -14.86 -15.60 12.36
C LEU A 242 -15.19 -15.47 13.86
N PHE A 243 -16.45 -15.15 14.19
CA PHE A 243 -16.93 -15.00 15.56
C PHE A 243 -16.61 -16.21 16.47
N MET A 244 -16.73 -17.44 15.95
CA MET A 244 -16.46 -18.65 16.73
C MET A 244 -14.97 -18.86 16.98
N ARG A 245 -14.13 -18.33 16.08
CA ARG A 245 -12.67 -18.42 16.14
C ARG A 245 -12.06 -17.41 17.12
N ILE A 246 -12.75 -16.31 17.42
CA ILE A 246 -12.27 -15.23 18.31
C ILE A 246 -12.08 -15.73 19.75
N ASP A 247 -10.97 -15.32 20.35
CA ASP A 247 -10.72 -15.44 21.79
C ASP A 247 -11.34 -14.23 22.52
N PRO A 248 -12.37 -14.45 23.36
CA PRO A 248 -13.08 -13.35 24.03
C PRO A 248 -12.21 -12.61 25.05
N PHE A 249 -11.10 -13.19 25.50
CA PHE A 249 -10.17 -12.50 26.40
C PHE A 249 -9.28 -11.48 25.68
N GLY A 250 -9.24 -11.52 24.34
CA GLY A 250 -8.42 -10.60 23.54
C GLY A 250 -6.91 -10.84 23.68
N PHE A 251 -6.12 -9.81 23.42
CA PHE A 251 -4.66 -9.88 23.53
C PHE A 251 -4.22 -9.74 24.98
N THR A 252 -3.26 -10.55 25.41
CA THR A 252 -2.82 -10.59 26.81
C THR A 252 -1.49 -9.86 27.04
N PRO A 253 -1.10 -9.55 28.29
CA PRO A 253 0.22 -9.00 28.58
C PRO A 253 1.38 -9.89 28.08
N GLU A 254 1.18 -11.21 28.01
CA GLU A 254 2.15 -12.14 27.44
C GLU A 254 2.33 -11.92 25.93
N ASP A 255 1.26 -11.60 25.20
CA ASP A 255 1.33 -11.25 23.78
C ASP A 255 2.16 -9.97 23.58
N GLU A 256 1.95 -8.97 24.44
CA GLU A 256 2.70 -7.72 24.43
C GLU A 256 4.20 -7.95 24.72
N ALA A 257 4.51 -8.81 25.70
CA ALA A 257 5.88 -9.19 26.02
C ALA A 257 6.54 -10.01 24.91
N LEU A 258 5.79 -10.88 24.22
CA LEU A 258 6.25 -11.60 23.05
C LEU A 258 6.54 -10.65 21.89
N PHE A 259 5.63 -9.73 21.60
CA PHE A 259 5.79 -8.77 20.51
C PHE A 259 6.98 -7.84 20.72
N THR A 260 7.23 -7.43 21.96
CA THR A 260 8.40 -6.60 22.32
C THR A 260 9.72 -7.18 21.82
N LYS A 261 9.85 -8.51 21.75
CA LYS A 261 11.06 -9.18 21.22
C LYS A 261 11.24 -9.01 19.71
N PHE A 262 10.16 -8.74 18.97
CA PHE A 262 10.16 -8.55 17.51
C PHE A 262 10.31 -7.10 17.08
N VAL A 263 9.96 -6.16 17.97
CA VAL A 263 10.01 -4.71 17.71
C VAL A 263 11.35 -4.25 17.11
N PRO A 264 12.53 -4.63 17.65
CA PRO A 264 13.81 -4.19 17.10
C PRO A 264 14.04 -4.62 15.64
N SER A 265 13.61 -5.83 15.26
CA SER A 265 13.76 -6.34 13.90
C SER A 265 12.87 -5.58 12.91
N ILE A 266 11.63 -5.26 13.31
CA ILE A 266 10.70 -4.49 12.49
C ILE A 266 11.24 -3.07 12.27
N ILE A 267 11.66 -2.40 13.34
CA ILE A 267 12.23 -1.04 13.27
C ILE A 267 13.45 -1.01 12.35
N GLN A 268 14.38 -1.95 12.51
CA GLN A 268 15.59 -1.98 11.68
C GLN A 268 15.28 -2.09 10.18
N ILE A 269 14.25 -2.85 9.79
CA ILE A 269 13.84 -2.95 8.38
C ILE A 269 13.18 -1.66 7.93
N LEU A 270 12.28 -1.09 8.74
CA LEU A 270 11.62 0.18 8.42
C LEU A 270 12.63 1.33 8.24
N GLU A 271 13.62 1.43 9.12
CA GLU A 271 14.68 2.44 9.00
C GLU A 271 15.53 2.23 7.73
N ARG A 272 15.80 0.97 7.36
CA ARG A 272 16.47 0.66 6.09
C ARG A 272 15.62 1.06 4.88
N CYS A 273 14.30 0.81 4.91
CA CYS A 273 13.37 1.28 3.88
C CYS A 273 13.43 2.80 3.73
N GLN A 274 13.35 3.52 4.85
CA GLN A 274 13.36 4.98 4.85
C GLN A 274 14.70 5.53 4.33
N PHE A 275 15.83 4.93 4.74
CA PHE A 275 17.14 5.31 4.23
C PHE A 275 17.27 5.11 2.72
N CYS A 276 16.80 3.96 2.20
CA CYS A 276 16.84 3.68 0.76
C CYS A 276 15.98 4.67 -0.03
N TYR A 277 14.79 5.01 0.50
CA TYR A 277 13.91 6.00 -0.10
C TYR A 277 14.55 7.40 -0.13
N GLN A 278 15.18 7.84 0.97
CA GLN A 278 15.89 9.13 1.04
C GLN A 278 17.08 9.18 0.08
N LEU A 279 17.85 8.09 -0.03
CA LEU A 279 18.98 8.01 -0.95
C LEU A 279 18.52 8.13 -2.41
N ALA A 280 17.41 7.48 -2.74
CA ALA A 280 16.78 7.60 -4.04
C ALA A 280 16.35 9.02 -4.37
N GLN A 281 15.74 9.70 -3.41
CA GLN A 281 15.26 11.06 -3.59
C GLN A 281 16.44 12.01 -3.82
N LYS A 282 17.51 11.91 -3.02
CA LYS A 282 18.74 12.68 -3.22
C LYS A 282 19.39 12.42 -4.57
N LEU A 283 19.39 11.18 -5.05
CA LEU A 283 19.88 10.84 -6.38
C LEU A 283 19.06 11.51 -7.49
N ARG A 284 17.73 11.53 -7.36
CA ARG A 284 16.84 12.24 -8.30
C ARG A 284 17.03 13.75 -8.26
N GLU A 285 17.21 14.34 -7.07
CA GLU A 285 17.48 15.77 -6.90
C GLU A 285 18.86 16.17 -7.46
N ASN A 286 19.90 15.35 -7.21
CA ASN A 286 21.24 15.59 -7.74
C ASN A 286 21.36 15.29 -9.24
N GLY A 287 20.49 14.45 -9.79
CA GLY A 287 20.37 14.23 -11.24
C GLY A 287 19.86 15.44 -12.02
N VAL A 288 19.31 16.46 -11.34
CA VAL A 288 18.82 17.71 -11.94
C VAL A 288 19.86 18.84 -11.88
N ILE A 289 20.99 18.67 -11.17
CA ILE A 289 22.01 19.71 -11.06
C ILE A 289 23.19 19.39 -11.99
N HIS A 290 23.17 19.97 -13.19
CA HIS A 290 24.38 20.07 -14.00
C HIS A 290 25.38 21.06 -13.40
N SER A 291 26.65 20.64 -13.45
CA SER A 291 27.88 21.44 -13.33
C SER A 291 28.14 22.15 -12.00
N GLY A 292 29.03 21.55 -11.20
CA GLY A 292 29.81 22.31 -10.22
C GLY A 292 30.10 21.58 -8.91
N GLY A 293 31.11 20.72 -8.91
CA GLY A 293 31.98 20.54 -7.74
C GLY A 293 31.44 19.73 -6.55
N SER A 294 31.27 18.42 -6.73
CA SER A 294 31.75 17.34 -5.84
C SER A 294 30.97 16.06 -6.16
N VAL A 295 31.47 15.32 -7.15
CA VAL A 295 30.83 14.10 -7.67
C VAL A 295 31.14 12.95 -6.71
N PHE A 296 30.15 12.50 -5.94
CA PHE A 296 30.14 11.11 -5.49
C PHE A 296 29.87 10.25 -6.73
N PRO A 297 30.76 9.32 -7.12
CA PRO A 297 30.55 8.55 -8.34
C PRO A 297 29.26 7.72 -8.19
N GLU A 298 28.30 7.95 -9.07
CA GLU A 298 27.03 7.21 -9.17
C GLU A 298 27.25 5.68 -9.09
N ALA A 299 28.36 5.19 -9.63
CA ALA A 299 28.80 3.80 -9.56
C ALA A 299 29.07 3.28 -8.12
N GLU A 300 29.63 4.12 -7.24
CA GLU A 300 29.87 3.79 -5.83
C GLU A 300 28.54 3.61 -5.09
N LEU A 301 27.57 4.50 -5.36
CA LEU A 301 26.23 4.44 -4.77
C LEU A 301 25.43 3.23 -5.26
N ILE A 302 25.48 2.94 -6.56
CA ILE A 302 24.86 1.73 -7.14
C ILE A 302 25.49 0.47 -6.54
N ALA A 303 26.81 0.44 -6.38
CA ALA A 303 27.50 -0.67 -5.74
C ALA A 303 27.09 -0.83 -4.27
N GLN A 304 26.92 0.27 -3.54
CA GLN A 304 26.48 0.26 -2.15
C GLN A 304 25.01 -0.21 -2.02
N LEU A 305 24.13 0.23 -2.91
CA LEU A 305 22.73 -0.23 -3.00
C LEU A 305 22.66 -1.73 -3.31
N LYS A 306 23.42 -2.22 -4.30
CA LYS A 306 23.46 -3.66 -4.63
C LYS A 306 24.02 -4.53 -3.50
N ARG A 307 25.04 -4.03 -2.77
CA ARG A 307 25.57 -4.71 -1.58
C ARG A 307 24.52 -4.80 -0.47
N GLN A 308 23.76 -3.73 -0.25
CA GLN A 308 22.66 -3.74 0.72
C GLN A 308 21.55 -4.70 0.30
N GLU A 309 21.16 -4.71 -0.98
CA GLU A 309 20.16 -5.65 -1.53
C GLU A 309 20.59 -7.11 -1.32
N GLN A 310 21.82 -7.47 -1.68
CA GLN A 310 22.32 -8.84 -1.48
C GLN A 310 22.39 -9.23 0.00
N HIS A 311 22.76 -8.31 0.89
CA HIS A 311 22.77 -8.57 2.33
C HIS A 311 21.34 -8.79 2.87
N LEU A 312 20.37 -8.02 2.39
CA LEU A 312 18.94 -8.17 2.73
C LEU A 312 18.38 -9.50 2.21
N ARG A 313 18.67 -9.88 0.96
CA ARG A 313 18.28 -11.18 0.39
C ARG A 313 18.88 -12.36 1.18
N LYS A 314 20.14 -12.28 1.60
CA LYS A 314 20.75 -13.29 2.48
C LYS A 314 20.13 -13.33 3.88
N SER A 315 19.64 -12.20 4.38
CA SER A 315 18.92 -12.13 5.66
C SER A 315 17.51 -12.73 5.54
N LEU A 316 16.84 -12.57 4.39
CA LEU A 316 15.54 -13.18 4.05
C LEU A 316 15.56 -14.71 4.06
N GLU A 317 16.68 -15.33 3.66
CA GLU A 317 16.84 -16.79 3.68
C GLU A 317 16.96 -17.36 5.11
N ARG A 318 17.27 -16.51 6.09
CA ARG A 318 17.52 -16.91 7.49
C ARG A 318 16.32 -16.70 8.43
N ILE A 319 15.24 -16.06 7.97
CA ILE A 319 14.06 -15.65 8.78
C ILE A 319 12.84 -16.53 8.52
#